data_AF-A0A2N2LPL3-F1
#
_entry.id   AF-A0A2N2LPL3-F1
#
_cell.length_a   1.000
_cell.length_b   1.000
_cell.length_c   1.000
_cell.angle_alpha   90.00
_cell.angle_beta   90.00
_cell.angle_gamma   90.00
#
_symmetry.space_group_name_H-M   'P 1'
#
loop_
_entity.id
_entity.type
_entity.pdbx_description
1 polymer ?
#
loop_
_entity_poly.entity_id
_entity_poly.type
_entity_poly.pdbx_seq_one_letter_code
_entity_poly.pdbx_strand_id
1 'polypeptide(L)'
;MKKKIFVLCVIATLIFTSFFGKELGIKAQSNMLDYCHFGINNPYPFSNDYDMTLLGVDSYINWSVSSDPLEPQNYEHIKVLRVRNDVYNATKANLPAQLSVYPGAIWIIGNEPDTRFENQDNLIPEVYAQRFLEISEIIRTNDPNALIGFAPIVQPTPIRILYLELVINEMNRLLENSETSISDTFDIWTIHSFLLHEAKRITIDRKVTYVEGWGTGLPPGVDPILFDEEHQPMNLDYDWDLTHSISLFRELIINFRQWIHDKGLGDKPLWITEYGSLMPFTHIPEYKTIEYMLDTFNFLLSAKDPFIGFAIDDYRLVQKWYWYSLNGDIFDKGGSLYNSDLIEETSVGRNFRQYNADSTIVDEKAPDFEPISVESISPIRYSSETGKVDYLVIIRVRNQVSADHSSDFEINLFDEVDNLLSSGSGTTVRCAGDGLARLFISAIPGTEITNLNIVVSSADLPDVNFENNSLIFPNETIFDGLPKLVFVPLLTK
;
A
#
# COMPACT_ATOMS: atom_id res chain seq x y z
N MET A 1 0.04 -35.79 79.28
CA MET A 1 -0.08 -37.24 79.02
C MET A 1 0.51 -37.51 77.64
N LYS A 2 1.33 -38.57 77.49
CA LYS A 2 2.13 -38.90 76.31
C LYS A 2 1.29 -39.40 75.11
N LYS A 3 1.92 -39.41 73.92
CA LYS A 3 1.68 -40.19 72.68
C LYS A 3 0.86 -39.45 71.60
N LYS A 4 1.20 -39.48 70.31
CA LYS A 4 2.12 -40.32 69.52
C LYS A 4 2.38 -39.65 68.16
N ILE A 5 3.58 -39.86 67.62
CA ILE A 5 4.00 -39.61 66.23
C ILE A 5 3.26 -40.58 65.29
N PHE A 6 2.83 -40.10 64.12
CA PHE A 6 2.83 -40.90 62.90
C PHE A 6 3.14 -39.99 61.70
N VAL A 7 4.28 -40.27 61.08
CA VAL A 7 4.71 -39.71 59.79
C VAL A 7 3.98 -40.47 58.71
N LEU A 8 3.32 -39.76 57.79
CA LEU A 8 2.86 -40.33 56.53
C LEU A 8 3.43 -39.47 55.39
N CYS A 9 4.45 -39.99 54.73
CA CYS A 9 4.94 -39.47 53.46
C CYS A 9 3.89 -39.76 52.38
N VAL A 10 3.30 -38.73 51.80
CA VAL A 10 2.58 -38.84 50.52
C VAL A 10 3.51 -38.35 49.43
N ILE A 11 4.03 -39.32 48.68
CA ILE A 11 4.74 -39.12 47.42
C ILE A 11 3.66 -38.73 46.40
N ALA A 12 3.64 -37.47 45.98
CA ALA A 12 2.85 -37.04 44.83
C ALA A 12 3.67 -37.35 43.57
N THR A 13 3.30 -38.43 42.89
CA THR A 13 3.84 -38.83 41.59
C THR A 13 3.39 -37.82 40.53
N LEU A 14 4.27 -36.89 40.17
CA LEU A 14 4.13 -36.07 38.97
C LEU A 14 4.32 -36.99 37.76
N ILE A 15 3.20 -37.35 37.13
CA ILE A 15 3.20 -37.98 35.81
C ILE A 15 3.58 -36.88 34.81
N PHE A 16 4.86 -36.83 34.45
CA PHE A 16 5.31 -36.19 33.21
C PHE A 16 4.83 -37.07 32.04
N THR A 17 3.65 -36.78 31.50
CA THR A 17 3.35 -37.15 30.12
C THR A 17 4.12 -36.19 29.23
N SER A 18 5.26 -36.65 28.74
CA SER A 18 5.95 -36.11 27.59
C SER A 18 5.03 -36.20 26.37
N PHE A 19 4.22 -35.17 26.13
CA PHE A 19 3.77 -34.89 24.78
C PHE A 19 4.96 -34.29 24.06
N PHE A 20 5.63 -35.11 23.25
CA PHE A 20 6.28 -34.64 22.04
C PHE A 20 5.18 -34.00 21.18
N GLY A 21 4.87 -32.74 21.45
CA GLY A 21 4.28 -31.87 20.46
C GLY A 21 5.31 -31.76 19.35
N LYS A 22 4.98 -32.25 18.17
CA LYS A 22 5.61 -31.79 16.94
C LYS A 22 5.67 -30.27 17.04
N GLU A 23 6.86 -29.70 17.11
CA GLU A 23 7.09 -28.35 16.61
C GLU A 23 6.64 -28.38 15.15
N LEU A 24 5.37 -28.05 14.92
CA LEU A 24 4.96 -27.43 13.67
C LEU A 24 5.76 -26.13 13.65
N GLY A 25 6.93 -26.20 13.00
CA GLY A 25 7.74 -25.05 12.72
C GLY A 25 6.88 -24.07 11.96
N ILE A 26 6.33 -23.11 12.69
CA ILE A 26 5.80 -21.88 12.14
C ILE A 26 6.96 -21.30 11.36
N LYS A 27 6.91 -21.48 10.04
CA LYS A 27 7.72 -20.78 9.06
C LYS A 27 7.20 -19.35 8.85
N ALA A 28 6.56 -18.74 9.86
CA ALA A 28 6.43 -17.29 9.91
C ALA A 28 7.85 -16.78 10.14
N GLN A 29 8.47 -16.39 9.05
CA GLN A 29 9.78 -15.80 9.02
C GLN A 29 9.81 -14.68 10.06
N SER A 30 10.63 -14.88 11.08
CA SER A 30 10.86 -14.01 12.24
C SER A 30 11.65 -12.75 11.87
N ASN A 31 11.43 -12.20 10.68
CA ASN A 31 11.87 -10.85 10.40
C ASN A 31 10.65 -10.00 10.62
N MET A 32 10.69 -9.14 11.65
CA MET A 32 9.86 -7.93 11.64
C MET A 32 10.16 -7.24 10.31
N LEU A 33 9.31 -7.51 9.33
CA LEU A 33 9.33 -6.84 8.06
C LEU A 33 8.60 -5.53 8.31
N ASP A 34 9.33 -4.63 8.96
CA ASP A 34 8.91 -3.27 9.20
C ASP A 34 9.04 -2.54 7.84
N TYR A 35 8.11 -2.85 6.95
CA TYR A 35 7.93 -2.22 5.65
C TYR A 35 6.94 -1.07 5.77
N CYS A 36 7.01 -0.15 4.83
CA CYS A 36 5.95 0.79 4.58
C CYS A 36 4.59 0.10 4.36
N HIS A 37 3.54 0.70 4.90
CA HIS A 37 2.18 0.21 4.78
C HIS A 37 1.42 0.74 3.54
N PHE A 38 1.98 1.73 2.82
CA PHE A 38 1.37 2.36 1.66
C PHE A 38 1.76 1.70 0.33
N GLY A 39 0.75 1.28 -0.41
CA GLY A 39 0.83 0.90 -1.81
C GLY A 39 -0.11 1.72 -2.69
N ILE A 40 -0.03 1.49 -4.00
CA ILE A 40 -0.91 2.12 -4.99
C ILE A 40 -1.56 1.10 -5.92
N ASN A 41 -2.85 1.30 -6.21
CA ASN A 41 -3.53 0.53 -7.23
C ASN A 41 -3.43 1.24 -8.59
N ASN A 42 -2.95 0.52 -9.60
CA ASN A 42 -2.84 1.03 -10.96
C ASN A 42 -3.34 -0.01 -11.99
N PRO A 43 -4.65 -0.03 -12.33
CA PRO A 43 -5.16 -0.92 -13.36
C PRO A 43 -4.87 -0.40 -14.79
N TYR A 44 -4.29 0.79 -14.93
CA TYR A 44 -4.05 1.44 -16.23
C TYR A 44 -2.55 1.41 -16.58
N PRO A 45 -2.18 1.60 -17.86
CA PRO A 45 -0.78 1.71 -18.24
C PRO A 45 -0.07 2.85 -17.49
N PHE A 46 1.16 2.59 -17.04
CA PHE A 46 2.02 3.64 -16.49
C PHE A 46 2.37 4.68 -17.57
N SER A 47 2.45 5.94 -17.17
CA SER A 47 3.09 6.99 -17.98
C SER A 47 4.54 7.16 -17.53
N ASN A 48 5.45 7.36 -18.47
CA ASN A 48 6.84 7.74 -18.18
C ASN A 48 6.95 9.13 -17.52
N ASP A 49 5.87 9.92 -17.57
CA ASP A 49 5.81 11.25 -16.99
C ASP A 49 5.49 11.22 -15.48
N TYR A 50 5.13 10.06 -14.92
CA TYR A 50 4.85 9.92 -13.49
C TYR A 50 6.11 9.49 -12.75
N ASP A 51 6.66 10.39 -11.94
CA ASP A 51 7.75 10.04 -11.01
C ASP A 51 7.15 9.37 -9.76
N MET A 52 7.01 8.04 -9.82
CA MET A 52 6.48 7.23 -8.73
C MET A 52 7.27 7.41 -7.43
N THR A 53 8.57 7.78 -7.52
CA THR A 53 9.46 7.97 -6.34
C THR A 53 9.00 9.10 -5.43
N LEU A 54 8.13 9.97 -5.95
CA LEU A 54 7.53 11.07 -5.22
C LEU A 54 6.17 10.71 -4.60
N LEU A 55 5.62 9.52 -4.82
CA LEU A 55 4.33 9.13 -4.21
C LEU A 55 4.48 8.63 -2.78
N GLY A 56 5.66 8.14 -2.43
CA GLY A 56 5.92 7.50 -1.15
C GLY A 56 5.08 6.24 -0.97
N VAL A 57 5.30 5.27 -1.85
CA VAL A 57 4.72 3.92 -1.78
C VAL A 57 5.83 2.92 -2.07
N ASP A 58 5.75 1.72 -1.50
CA ASP A 58 6.78 0.70 -1.70
C ASP A 58 6.37 -0.40 -2.71
N SER A 59 5.12 -0.39 -3.15
CA SER A 59 4.52 -1.48 -3.90
C SER A 59 3.29 -1.04 -4.68
N TYR A 60 2.91 -1.85 -5.66
CA TYR A 60 1.71 -1.61 -6.46
C TYR A 60 0.98 -2.90 -6.86
N ILE A 61 -0.30 -2.74 -7.17
CA ILE A 61 -1.18 -3.78 -7.73
C ILE A 61 -1.76 -3.27 -9.05
N ASN A 62 -1.72 -4.10 -10.09
CA ASN A 62 -2.32 -3.80 -11.41
C ASN A 62 -3.30 -4.89 -11.90
N TRP A 63 -3.69 -5.81 -11.02
CA TRP A 63 -4.59 -6.94 -11.31
C TRP A 63 -4.07 -7.93 -12.36
N SER A 64 -2.77 -7.93 -12.60
CA SER A 64 -2.08 -8.83 -13.53
C SER A 64 -0.92 -9.55 -12.85
N VAL A 65 -0.47 -10.64 -13.47
CA VAL A 65 0.82 -11.28 -13.16
C VAL A 65 1.97 -10.56 -13.87
N SER A 66 1.72 -9.98 -15.04
CA SER A 66 2.74 -9.33 -15.84
C SER A 66 2.86 -7.85 -15.49
N SER A 67 4.11 -7.40 -15.42
CA SER A 67 4.51 -6.01 -15.33
C SER A 67 4.72 -5.45 -16.75
N ASP A 68 3.65 -5.01 -17.42
CA ASP A 68 3.77 -4.40 -18.75
C ASP A 68 3.17 -2.97 -18.76
N PRO A 69 3.96 -1.92 -19.12
CA PRO A 69 5.41 -1.92 -19.33
C PRO A 69 6.20 -1.65 -18.04
N LEU A 70 7.30 -2.40 -17.87
CA LEU A 70 8.39 -2.30 -16.87
C LEU A 70 7.97 -2.00 -15.41
N GLU A 71 8.19 -2.96 -14.51
CA GLU A 71 8.11 -2.72 -13.06
C GLU A 71 8.90 -1.44 -12.75
N PRO A 72 8.26 -0.40 -12.18
CA PRO A 72 8.99 0.78 -11.75
C PRO A 72 10.12 0.30 -10.82
N GLN A 73 11.35 0.74 -11.06
CA GLN A 73 12.48 0.31 -10.24
C GLN A 73 12.19 0.65 -8.77
N ASN A 74 12.43 -0.31 -7.87
CA ASN A 74 12.26 -0.19 -6.41
C ASN A 74 10.82 -0.32 -5.88
N TYR A 75 9.87 -0.85 -6.67
CA TYR A 75 8.51 -1.15 -6.18
C TYR A 75 8.20 -2.63 -6.27
N GLU A 76 7.68 -3.19 -5.18
CA GLU A 76 7.18 -4.56 -5.19
C GLU A 76 5.87 -4.66 -5.98
N HIS A 77 5.85 -5.44 -7.05
CA HIS A 77 4.63 -5.73 -7.79
C HIS A 77 3.95 -6.97 -7.22
N ILE A 78 2.80 -6.76 -6.56
CA ILE A 78 1.95 -7.83 -6.04
C ILE A 78 1.17 -8.47 -7.19
N LYS A 79 1.34 -9.79 -7.37
CA LYS A 79 0.75 -10.51 -8.51
C LYS A 79 -0.69 -10.93 -8.19
N VAL A 80 -1.59 -10.79 -9.16
CA VAL A 80 -2.98 -11.24 -9.03
C VAL A 80 -3.30 -12.29 -10.07
N LEU A 81 -3.79 -13.45 -9.61
CA LEU A 81 -4.23 -14.56 -10.45
C LEU A 81 -5.75 -14.50 -10.62
N ARG A 82 -6.22 -14.19 -11.83
CA ARG A 82 -7.65 -14.20 -12.13
C ARG A 82 -8.19 -15.63 -12.15
N VAL A 83 -9.30 -15.87 -11.46
CA VAL A 83 -9.93 -17.19 -11.40
C VAL A 83 -11.36 -17.25 -11.95
N ARG A 84 -11.84 -16.21 -12.66
CA ARG A 84 -13.10 -16.28 -13.44
C ARG A 84 -13.13 -17.38 -14.50
N ASN A 85 -14.34 -17.76 -14.88
CA ASN A 85 -14.64 -18.90 -15.75
C ASN A 85 -13.91 -18.89 -17.10
N ASP A 86 -13.79 -17.73 -17.74
CA ASP A 86 -13.21 -17.56 -19.07
C ASP A 86 -11.68 -17.70 -19.08
N VAL A 87 -11.01 -17.38 -17.97
CA VAL A 87 -9.53 -17.38 -17.89
C VAL A 87 -8.94 -18.48 -17.01
N TYR A 88 -9.73 -19.10 -16.11
CA TYR A 88 -9.23 -20.02 -15.07
C TYR A 88 -8.30 -21.12 -15.60
N ASN A 89 -8.69 -21.79 -16.68
CA ASN A 89 -7.89 -22.88 -17.26
C ASN A 89 -6.53 -22.38 -17.77
N ALA A 90 -6.48 -21.17 -18.33
CA ALA A 90 -5.24 -20.56 -18.79
C ALA A 90 -4.38 -20.12 -17.59
N THR A 91 -4.98 -19.48 -16.58
CA THR A 91 -4.29 -19.11 -15.33
C THR A 91 -3.61 -20.33 -14.71
N LYS A 92 -4.37 -21.41 -14.50
CA LYS A 92 -3.86 -22.66 -13.92
C LYS A 92 -2.74 -23.30 -14.74
N ALA A 93 -2.90 -23.36 -16.07
CA ALA A 93 -1.91 -23.98 -16.95
C ALA A 93 -0.58 -23.22 -16.99
N ASN A 94 -0.62 -21.88 -16.89
CA ASN A 94 0.55 -21.03 -16.99
C ASN A 94 1.28 -20.83 -15.65
N LEU A 95 0.59 -21.02 -14.52
CA LEU A 95 1.09 -20.69 -13.19
C LEU A 95 2.47 -21.29 -12.85
N PRO A 96 2.79 -22.58 -13.11
CA PRO A 96 4.11 -23.13 -12.80
C PRO A 96 5.26 -22.39 -13.49
N ALA A 97 5.04 -21.92 -14.73
CA ALA A 97 6.02 -21.12 -15.46
C ALA A 97 6.14 -19.69 -14.93
N GLN A 98 5.07 -19.13 -14.36
CA GLN A 98 5.10 -17.80 -13.75
C GLN A 98 5.81 -17.82 -12.39
N LEU A 99 5.62 -18.87 -11.60
CA LEU A 99 6.30 -19.07 -10.32
C LEU A 99 7.83 -19.17 -10.48
N SER A 100 8.31 -19.74 -11.59
CA SER A 100 9.77 -19.78 -11.85
C SER A 100 10.36 -18.44 -12.27
N VAL A 101 9.54 -17.51 -12.76
CA VAL A 101 9.96 -16.14 -13.11
C VAL A 101 9.97 -15.25 -11.88
N TYR A 102 9.03 -15.43 -10.95
CA TYR A 102 8.88 -14.60 -9.75
C TYR A 102 8.95 -15.44 -8.46
N PRO A 103 10.10 -16.07 -8.16
CA PRO A 103 10.25 -16.90 -6.96
C PRO A 103 10.15 -16.05 -5.68
N GLY A 104 9.41 -16.55 -4.69
CA GLY A 104 9.17 -15.87 -3.41
C GLY A 104 8.21 -14.68 -3.48
N ALA A 105 7.58 -14.44 -4.63
CA ALA A 105 6.66 -13.31 -4.79
C ALA A 105 5.35 -13.50 -4.02
N ILE A 106 4.58 -12.42 -3.93
CA ILE A 106 3.25 -12.39 -3.32
C ILE A 106 2.19 -12.57 -4.40
N TRP A 107 1.29 -13.55 -4.19
CA TRP A 107 0.26 -13.95 -5.15
C TRP A 107 -1.12 -13.89 -4.51
N ILE A 108 -1.96 -12.97 -4.97
CA ILE A 108 -3.38 -12.91 -4.62
C ILE A 108 -4.16 -13.82 -5.56
N ILE A 109 -4.90 -14.79 -5.01
CA ILE A 109 -5.71 -15.73 -5.81
C ILE A 109 -7.14 -15.21 -5.92
N GLY A 110 -7.38 -14.51 -7.02
CA GLY A 110 -8.67 -13.97 -7.42
C GLY A 110 -8.85 -12.48 -7.13
N ASN A 111 -9.97 -11.92 -7.59
CA ASN A 111 -10.37 -10.54 -7.32
C ASN A 111 -11.88 -10.36 -7.44
N GLU A 112 -12.50 -9.94 -6.34
CA GLU A 112 -13.94 -9.75 -6.20
C GLU A 112 -14.75 -10.93 -6.75
N PRO A 113 -14.52 -12.17 -6.26
CA PRO A 113 -15.35 -13.30 -6.65
C PRO A 113 -16.80 -13.11 -6.17
N ASP A 114 -17.01 -12.26 -5.17
CA ASP A 114 -18.27 -11.99 -4.50
C ASP A 114 -19.09 -10.85 -5.16
N THR A 115 -18.76 -10.42 -6.37
CA THR A 115 -19.56 -9.44 -7.13
C THR A 115 -20.18 -10.03 -8.39
N ARG A 116 -21.20 -9.35 -8.93
CA ARG A 116 -21.91 -9.75 -10.16
C ARG A 116 -21.26 -9.25 -11.46
N PHE A 117 -20.23 -8.40 -11.36
CA PHE A 117 -19.60 -7.79 -12.53
C PHE A 117 -18.71 -8.79 -13.28
N GLU A 118 -18.92 -8.93 -14.60
CA GLU A 118 -18.26 -9.94 -15.43
C GLU A 118 -16.77 -9.68 -15.68
N ASN A 119 -16.32 -8.43 -15.52
CA ASN A 119 -14.90 -8.09 -15.56
C ASN A 119 -14.18 -8.46 -14.25
N GLN A 120 -14.94 -8.84 -13.21
CA GLN A 120 -14.42 -9.41 -11.97
C GLN A 120 -14.47 -10.94 -11.97
N ASP A 121 -14.17 -11.58 -10.83
CA ASP A 121 -14.13 -13.03 -10.83
C ASP A 121 -15.53 -13.66 -10.83
N ASN A 122 -16.50 -13.02 -10.16
CA ASN A 122 -17.93 -13.36 -10.20
C ASN A 122 -18.21 -14.87 -10.11
N LEU A 123 -17.92 -15.43 -8.93
CA LEU A 123 -18.02 -16.86 -8.64
C LEU A 123 -18.91 -17.08 -7.44
N ILE A 124 -19.79 -18.07 -7.52
CA ILE A 124 -20.44 -18.58 -6.32
C ILE A 124 -19.41 -19.16 -5.33
N PRO A 125 -19.71 -19.19 -4.02
CA PRO A 125 -18.76 -19.61 -2.98
C PRO A 125 -18.07 -20.93 -3.27
N GLU A 126 -18.82 -21.92 -3.78
CA GLU A 126 -18.32 -23.27 -3.98
C GLU A 126 -17.25 -23.35 -5.07
N VAL A 127 -17.47 -22.61 -6.15
CA VAL A 127 -16.53 -22.57 -7.28
C VAL A 127 -15.27 -21.82 -6.88
N TYR A 128 -15.40 -20.72 -6.14
CA TYR A 128 -14.23 -19.99 -5.67
C TYR A 128 -13.40 -20.83 -4.69
N ALA A 129 -14.02 -21.48 -3.71
CA ALA A 129 -13.35 -22.38 -2.77
C ALA A 129 -12.52 -23.48 -3.48
N GLN A 130 -13.13 -24.14 -4.48
CA GLN A 130 -12.44 -25.18 -5.25
C GLN A 130 -11.23 -24.63 -6.01
N ARG A 131 -11.40 -23.51 -6.72
CA ARG A 131 -10.33 -22.89 -7.52
C ARG A 131 -9.21 -22.35 -6.63
N PHE A 132 -9.55 -21.77 -5.49
CA PHE A 132 -8.59 -21.26 -4.54
C PHE A 132 -7.67 -22.38 -4.04
N LEU A 133 -8.24 -23.49 -3.56
CA LEU A 133 -7.45 -24.62 -3.05
C LEU A 133 -6.54 -25.22 -4.13
N GLU A 134 -7.05 -25.38 -5.34
CA GLU A 134 -6.26 -25.93 -6.46
C GLU A 134 -5.08 -25.02 -6.84
N ILE A 135 -5.30 -23.70 -6.93
CA ILE A 135 -4.23 -22.75 -7.22
C ILE A 135 -3.23 -22.67 -6.06
N SER A 136 -3.71 -22.63 -4.81
CA SER A 136 -2.88 -22.62 -3.61
C SER A 136 -1.95 -23.84 -3.59
N GLU A 137 -2.47 -25.04 -3.87
CA GLU A 137 -1.67 -26.27 -3.90
C GLU A 137 -0.56 -26.19 -4.96
N ILE A 138 -0.85 -25.65 -6.14
CA ILE A 138 0.14 -25.45 -7.20
C ILE A 138 1.24 -24.50 -6.72
N ILE A 139 0.89 -23.38 -6.08
CA ILE A 139 1.88 -22.42 -5.56
C ILE A 139 2.74 -23.10 -4.51
N ARG A 140 2.15 -23.68 -3.46
CA ARG A 140 2.90 -24.34 -2.37
C ARG A 140 3.82 -25.46 -2.85
N THR A 141 3.43 -26.18 -3.91
CA THR A 141 4.23 -27.27 -4.48
C THR A 141 5.43 -26.75 -5.28
N ASN A 142 5.27 -25.67 -6.04
CA ASN A 142 6.30 -25.18 -6.97
C ASN A 142 7.19 -24.09 -6.36
N ASP A 143 6.65 -23.30 -5.43
CA ASP A 143 7.34 -22.23 -4.72
C ASP A 143 6.88 -22.13 -3.26
N PRO A 144 7.54 -22.88 -2.34
CA PRO A 144 7.19 -22.88 -0.93
C PRO A 144 7.59 -21.60 -0.19
N ASN A 145 8.25 -20.63 -0.85
CA ASN A 145 8.60 -19.34 -0.26
C ASN A 145 7.65 -18.22 -0.72
N ALA A 146 6.80 -18.47 -1.72
CA ALA A 146 5.77 -17.53 -2.15
C ALA A 146 4.73 -17.32 -1.04
N LEU A 147 4.28 -16.07 -0.90
CA LEU A 147 3.15 -15.72 -0.02
C LEU A 147 1.85 -15.73 -0.82
N ILE A 148 0.79 -16.28 -0.22
CA ILE A 148 -0.52 -16.41 -0.85
C ILE A 148 -1.52 -15.48 -0.15
N GLY A 149 -2.13 -14.60 -0.94
CA GLY A 149 -3.25 -13.77 -0.54
C GLY A 149 -4.60 -14.39 -0.90
N PHE A 150 -5.55 -14.35 0.03
CA PHE A 150 -6.96 -14.66 -0.24
C PHE A 150 -7.55 -13.61 -1.20
N ALA A 151 -8.55 -13.93 -2.05
CA ALA A 151 -9.13 -12.92 -2.94
C ALA A 151 -9.77 -11.81 -2.11
N PRO A 152 -9.58 -10.54 -2.52
CA PRO A 152 -10.31 -9.46 -1.91
C PRO A 152 -11.78 -9.54 -2.30
N ILE A 153 -12.64 -9.48 -1.29
CA ILE A 153 -14.06 -9.15 -1.44
C ILE A 153 -14.23 -7.65 -1.66
N VAL A 154 -15.28 -7.21 -2.37
CA VAL A 154 -15.48 -5.79 -2.75
C VAL A 154 -15.49 -4.83 -1.55
N GLN A 155 -16.02 -5.30 -0.43
CA GLN A 155 -16.12 -4.57 0.84
C GLN A 155 -16.49 -5.59 1.93
N PRO A 156 -15.98 -5.47 3.17
CA PRO A 156 -16.24 -6.47 4.20
C PRO A 156 -17.57 -6.22 4.93
N THR A 157 -18.65 -6.07 4.16
CA THR A 157 -20.02 -5.95 4.69
C THR A 157 -20.51 -7.26 5.27
N PRO A 158 -21.51 -7.25 6.15
CA PRO A 158 -22.01 -8.48 6.71
C PRO A 158 -22.53 -9.48 5.67
N ILE A 159 -23.12 -9.02 4.55
CA ILE A 159 -23.54 -9.94 3.49
C ILE A 159 -22.37 -10.56 2.71
N ARG A 160 -21.23 -9.87 2.60
CA ARG A 160 -20.01 -10.41 1.97
C ARG A 160 -19.20 -11.28 2.93
N ILE A 161 -19.32 -11.02 4.24
CA ILE A 161 -18.91 -11.96 5.26
C ILE A 161 -19.68 -13.28 5.11
N LEU A 162 -21.00 -13.26 4.92
CA LEU A 162 -21.78 -14.49 4.65
C LEU A 162 -21.24 -15.25 3.42
N TYR A 163 -20.90 -14.54 2.35
CA TYR A 163 -20.25 -15.14 1.18
C TYR A 163 -18.95 -15.87 1.58
N LEU A 164 -18.06 -15.21 2.33
CA LEU A 164 -16.81 -15.82 2.80
C LEU A 164 -17.03 -17.00 3.75
N GLU A 165 -18.07 -16.96 4.59
CA GLU A 165 -18.43 -18.10 5.44
C GLU A 165 -18.83 -19.31 4.61
N LEU A 166 -19.59 -19.12 3.54
CA LEU A 166 -19.93 -20.19 2.60
C LEU A 166 -18.68 -20.73 1.88
N VAL A 167 -17.74 -19.85 1.50
CA VAL A 167 -16.45 -20.26 0.92
C VAL A 167 -15.66 -21.11 1.92
N ILE A 168 -15.50 -20.65 3.16
CA ILE A 168 -14.78 -21.37 4.22
C ILE A 168 -15.44 -22.71 4.51
N ASN A 169 -16.78 -22.77 4.56
CA ASN A 169 -17.52 -24.01 4.76
C ASN A 169 -17.24 -25.01 3.65
N GLU A 170 -17.22 -24.56 2.39
CA GLU A 170 -16.87 -25.43 1.28
C GLU A 170 -15.40 -25.86 1.31
N MET A 171 -14.47 -24.95 1.64
CA MET A 171 -13.06 -25.31 1.79
C MET A 171 -12.87 -26.37 2.89
N ASN A 172 -13.53 -26.23 4.04
CA ASN A 172 -13.52 -27.24 5.10
C ASN A 172 -14.05 -28.58 4.61
N ARG A 173 -15.15 -28.58 3.84
CA ARG A 173 -15.72 -29.80 3.23
C ARG A 173 -14.74 -30.46 2.25
N LEU A 174 -14.05 -29.67 1.44
CA LEU A 174 -13.05 -30.16 0.47
C LEU A 174 -11.79 -30.70 1.16
N LEU A 175 -11.45 -30.18 2.34
CA LEU A 175 -10.27 -30.55 3.11
C LEU A 175 -10.54 -31.59 4.22
N GLU A 176 -11.78 -32.07 4.41
CA GLU A 176 -12.16 -32.95 5.53
C GLU A 176 -11.28 -34.20 5.68
N ASN A 177 -10.73 -34.73 4.57
CA ASN A 177 -9.85 -35.90 4.55
C ASN A 177 -8.39 -35.57 4.21
N SER A 178 -7.99 -34.30 4.31
CA SER A 178 -6.63 -33.81 4.04
C SER A 178 -5.85 -33.62 5.35
N GLU A 179 -4.51 -33.68 5.28
CA GLU A 179 -3.64 -33.21 6.36
C GLU A 179 -3.49 -31.67 6.35
N THR A 180 -3.89 -31.02 5.25
CA THR A 180 -3.87 -29.56 5.07
C THR A 180 -5.13 -28.94 5.68
N SER A 181 -4.95 -27.94 6.55
CA SER A 181 -6.04 -27.10 7.04
C SER A 181 -6.21 -25.84 6.18
N ILE A 182 -7.32 -25.11 6.35
CA ILE A 182 -7.51 -23.81 5.69
C ILE A 182 -6.39 -22.83 6.04
N SER A 183 -5.85 -22.85 7.26
CA SER A 183 -4.79 -21.91 7.64
C SER A 183 -3.48 -22.15 6.86
N ASP A 184 -3.26 -23.35 6.32
CA ASP A 184 -2.07 -23.71 5.55
C ASP A 184 -2.13 -23.25 4.08
N THR A 185 -3.32 -22.87 3.59
CA THR A 185 -3.56 -22.57 2.18
C THR A 185 -3.28 -21.10 1.83
N PHE A 186 -3.10 -20.24 2.84
CA PHE A 186 -2.78 -18.83 2.60
C PHE A 186 -2.09 -18.13 3.78
N ASP A 187 -1.45 -17.02 3.47
CA ASP A 187 -0.61 -16.25 4.40
C ASP A 187 -1.19 -14.88 4.71
N ILE A 188 -1.96 -14.29 3.78
CA ILE A 188 -2.42 -12.89 3.87
C ILE A 188 -3.93 -12.83 3.61
N TRP A 189 -4.67 -12.19 4.51
CA TRP A 189 -6.03 -11.76 4.19
C TRP A 189 -5.97 -10.51 3.33
N THR A 190 -6.71 -10.49 2.23
CA THR A 190 -6.90 -9.27 1.44
C THR A 190 -8.38 -8.94 1.34
N ILE A 191 -8.68 -7.64 1.28
CA ILE A 191 -10.04 -7.10 1.09
C ILE A 191 -9.96 -5.84 0.24
N HIS A 192 -11.06 -5.50 -0.41
CA HIS A 192 -11.32 -4.12 -0.79
C HIS A 192 -12.13 -3.44 0.30
N SER A 193 -12.12 -2.12 0.32
CA SER A 193 -12.89 -1.34 1.30
C SER A 193 -13.48 -0.09 0.67
N PHE A 194 -14.12 -0.28 -0.49
CA PHE A 194 -15.06 0.71 -0.97
C PHE A 194 -16.32 0.71 -0.11
N LEU A 195 -17.00 1.85 -0.08
CA LEU A 195 -18.29 2.00 0.60
C LEU A 195 -19.36 2.13 -0.47
N LEU A 196 -19.96 1.00 -0.87
CA LEU A 196 -20.92 0.91 -1.97
C LEU A 196 -22.25 0.34 -1.50
N HIS A 197 -23.31 0.80 -2.16
CA HIS A 197 -24.64 0.21 -1.98
C HIS A 197 -24.68 -1.24 -2.50
N GLU A 198 -25.36 -2.09 -1.75
CA GLU A 198 -25.61 -3.50 -2.11
C GLU A 198 -27.07 -3.70 -2.46
N ALA A 199 -27.97 -3.54 -1.48
CA ALA A 199 -29.40 -3.62 -1.72
C ALA A 199 -30.20 -2.91 -0.62
N LYS A 200 -31.40 -2.46 -0.99
CA LYS A 200 -32.40 -1.97 -0.05
C LYS A 200 -33.35 -3.09 0.36
N ARG A 201 -33.40 -3.41 1.65
CA ARG A 201 -34.42 -4.30 2.22
C ARG A 201 -35.77 -3.58 2.27
N ILE A 202 -36.78 -4.14 1.61
CA ILE A 202 -38.15 -3.63 1.64
C ILE A 202 -39.15 -4.75 1.97
N THR A 203 -40.31 -4.37 2.49
CA THR A 203 -41.41 -5.32 2.74
C THR A 203 -42.59 -4.96 1.85
N ILE A 204 -42.95 -5.87 0.94
CA ILE A 204 -44.13 -5.74 0.06
C ILE A 204 -45.06 -6.91 0.39
N ASP A 205 -46.34 -6.64 0.68
CA ASP A 205 -47.34 -7.67 0.99
C ASP A 205 -46.92 -8.70 2.06
N ARG A 206 -46.25 -8.21 3.12
CA ARG A 206 -45.66 -9.02 4.22
C ARG A 206 -44.53 -9.96 3.79
N LYS A 207 -43.99 -9.81 2.58
CA LYS A 207 -42.80 -10.52 2.10
C LYS A 207 -41.61 -9.57 2.08
N VAL A 208 -40.51 -10.00 2.69
CA VAL A 208 -39.22 -9.30 2.61
C VAL A 208 -38.64 -9.53 1.22
N THR A 209 -38.16 -8.48 0.59
CA THR A 209 -37.40 -8.53 -0.66
C THR A 209 -36.27 -7.50 -0.63
N TYR A 210 -35.28 -7.71 -1.48
CA TYR A 210 -34.09 -6.88 -1.60
C TYR A 210 -34.08 -6.28 -2.99
N VAL A 211 -34.03 -4.96 -3.07
CA VAL A 211 -33.97 -4.21 -4.33
C VAL A 211 -32.55 -3.70 -4.49
N GLU A 212 -31.84 -4.24 -5.47
CA GLU A 212 -30.52 -3.76 -5.86
C GLU A 212 -30.61 -2.42 -6.61
N GLY A 213 -29.54 -1.64 -6.56
CA GLY A 213 -29.44 -0.33 -7.19
C GLY A 213 -28.07 -0.09 -7.80
N TRP A 214 -27.54 1.11 -7.58
CA TRP A 214 -26.14 1.42 -7.85
C TRP A 214 -25.21 0.65 -6.90
N GLY A 215 -23.90 0.68 -7.14
CA GLY A 215 -22.91 0.01 -6.31
C GLY A 215 -22.68 -1.44 -6.75
N THR A 216 -22.44 -2.33 -5.78
CA THR A 216 -21.89 -3.67 -6.05
C THR A 216 -22.94 -4.80 -6.07
N GLY A 217 -24.15 -4.52 -5.56
CA GLY A 217 -25.22 -5.53 -5.55
C GLY A 217 -24.99 -6.64 -4.51
N LEU A 218 -25.85 -7.66 -4.57
CA LEU A 218 -25.74 -8.85 -3.73
C LEU A 218 -24.69 -9.84 -4.25
N PRO A 219 -23.97 -10.57 -3.38
CA PRO A 219 -22.98 -11.53 -3.83
C PRO A 219 -23.59 -12.72 -4.61
N PRO A 220 -22.92 -13.23 -5.65
CA PRO A 220 -23.38 -14.38 -6.40
C PRO A 220 -23.43 -15.63 -5.50
N GLY A 221 -24.48 -16.44 -5.65
CA GLY A 221 -24.65 -17.69 -4.90
C GLY A 221 -25.16 -17.53 -3.46
N VAL A 222 -25.36 -16.31 -2.96
CA VAL A 222 -25.92 -16.07 -1.62
C VAL A 222 -27.43 -15.87 -1.73
N ASP A 223 -28.20 -16.89 -1.35
CA ASP A 223 -29.66 -16.85 -1.40
C ASP A 223 -30.23 -15.92 -0.30
N PRO A 224 -31.15 -14.99 -0.63
CA PRO A 224 -31.87 -14.16 0.35
C PRO A 224 -32.50 -14.90 1.53
N ILE A 225 -32.76 -16.21 1.41
CA ILE A 225 -33.25 -17.05 2.51
C ILE A 225 -32.24 -17.18 3.66
N LEU A 226 -30.95 -16.98 3.38
CA LEU A 226 -29.87 -17.07 4.37
C LEU A 226 -29.66 -15.76 5.14
N PHE A 227 -30.36 -14.68 4.77
CA PHE A 227 -30.11 -13.38 5.36
C PHE A 227 -30.81 -13.31 6.72
N ASP A 228 -30.04 -13.13 7.79
CA ASP A 228 -30.52 -12.92 9.15
C ASP A 228 -30.18 -11.52 9.65
N GLU A 229 -30.40 -11.23 10.94
CA GLU A 229 -30.14 -9.90 11.50
C GLU A 229 -28.66 -9.49 11.44
N GLU A 230 -27.75 -10.46 11.38
CA GLU A 230 -26.30 -10.24 11.32
C GLU A 230 -25.83 -10.12 9.86
N HIS A 231 -26.49 -10.78 8.90
CA HIS A 231 -26.09 -10.83 7.50
C HIS A 231 -26.98 -9.96 6.60
N GLN A 232 -26.97 -8.65 6.86
CA GLN A 232 -27.73 -7.68 6.06
C GLN A 232 -26.85 -6.96 5.02
N PRO A 233 -27.39 -6.66 3.82
CA PRO A 233 -26.69 -5.87 2.82
C PRO A 233 -26.57 -4.41 3.26
N MET A 234 -25.46 -3.78 2.92
CA MET A 234 -25.24 -2.35 3.09
C MET A 234 -26.21 -1.55 2.22
N ASN A 235 -26.93 -0.63 2.84
CA ASN A 235 -27.83 0.27 2.16
C ASN A 235 -27.41 1.71 2.39
N LEU A 236 -26.85 2.33 1.35
CA LEU A 236 -26.50 3.75 1.36
C LEU A 236 -27.61 4.68 0.86
N ASP A 237 -28.77 4.15 0.42
CA ASP A 237 -29.96 4.90 -0.05
C ASP A 237 -29.69 6.13 -0.95
N TYR A 238 -28.70 6.04 -1.85
CA TYR A 238 -28.25 7.13 -2.74
C TYR A 238 -27.65 8.36 -2.02
N ASP A 239 -27.31 8.23 -0.74
CA ASP A 239 -26.46 9.19 -0.05
C ASP A 239 -25.00 8.93 -0.42
N TRP A 240 -24.53 9.65 -1.45
CA TRP A 240 -23.17 9.53 -1.96
C TRP A 240 -22.11 9.93 -0.93
N ASP A 241 -22.46 10.76 0.06
CA ASP A 241 -21.50 11.14 1.11
C ASP A 241 -21.10 9.94 1.97
N LEU A 242 -21.98 8.94 2.09
CA LEU A 242 -21.66 7.71 2.80
C LEU A 242 -20.57 6.87 2.10
N THR A 243 -20.28 7.12 0.82
CA THR A 243 -19.14 6.45 0.15
C THR A 243 -17.78 6.93 0.66
N HIS A 244 -17.78 8.00 1.48
CA HIS A 244 -16.61 8.63 2.11
C HIS A 244 -16.76 8.69 3.64
N SER A 245 -17.55 7.80 4.23
CA SER A 245 -17.77 7.78 5.67
C SER A 245 -16.64 7.05 6.39
N ILE A 246 -15.77 7.81 7.07
CA ILE A 246 -14.72 7.22 7.92
C ILE A 246 -15.30 6.31 9.01
N SER A 247 -16.48 6.63 9.54
CA SER A 247 -17.14 5.81 10.56
C SER A 247 -17.50 4.42 10.02
N LEU A 248 -18.09 4.36 8.81
CA LEU A 248 -18.41 3.08 8.17
C LEU A 248 -17.15 2.31 7.82
N PHE A 249 -16.14 2.98 7.27
CA PHE A 249 -14.85 2.36 6.96
C PHE A 249 -14.25 1.68 8.19
N ARG A 250 -14.16 2.39 9.33
CA ARG A 250 -13.63 1.85 10.60
C ARG A 250 -14.41 0.64 11.08
N GLU A 251 -15.74 0.75 11.09
CA GLU A 251 -16.63 -0.32 11.54
C GLU A 251 -16.44 -1.59 10.70
N LEU A 252 -16.39 -1.44 9.37
CA LEU A 252 -16.17 -2.55 8.45
C LEU A 252 -14.83 -3.25 8.67
N ILE A 253 -13.74 -2.51 8.89
CA ILE A 253 -12.41 -3.10 9.17
C ILE A 253 -12.38 -3.81 10.53
N ILE A 254 -12.94 -3.21 11.57
CA ILE A 254 -12.99 -3.80 12.92
C ILE A 254 -13.84 -5.09 12.90
N ASN A 255 -14.99 -5.05 12.25
CA ASN A 255 -15.88 -6.21 12.14
C ASN A 255 -15.21 -7.34 11.34
N PHE A 256 -14.50 -7.02 10.26
CA PHE A 256 -13.73 -8.03 9.51
C PHE A 256 -12.65 -8.66 10.39
N ARG A 257 -11.91 -7.86 11.16
CA ARG A 257 -10.89 -8.35 12.10
C ARG A 257 -11.46 -9.24 13.19
N GLN A 258 -12.59 -8.85 13.77
CA GLN A 258 -13.31 -9.66 14.72
C GLN A 258 -13.74 -10.99 14.09
N TRP A 259 -14.31 -10.96 12.88
CA TRP A 259 -14.75 -12.16 12.19
C TRP A 259 -13.60 -13.13 11.88
N ILE A 260 -12.47 -12.67 11.32
CA ILE A 260 -11.32 -13.56 11.07
C ILE A 260 -10.73 -14.13 12.36
N HIS A 261 -10.73 -13.35 13.45
CA HIS A 261 -10.32 -13.82 14.77
C HIS A 261 -11.25 -14.95 15.24
N ASP A 262 -12.56 -14.77 15.12
CA ASP A 262 -13.56 -15.75 15.56
C ASP A 262 -13.54 -17.04 14.73
N LYS A 263 -13.07 -16.98 13.47
CA LYS A 263 -12.78 -18.16 12.64
C LYS A 263 -11.45 -18.85 12.98
N GLY A 264 -10.65 -18.30 13.90
CA GLY A 264 -9.32 -18.81 14.23
C GLY A 264 -8.28 -18.56 13.13
N LEU A 265 -8.51 -17.54 12.27
CA LEU A 265 -7.67 -17.15 11.15
C LEU A 265 -7.14 -15.71 11.30
N GLY A 266 -7.14 -15.18 12.54
CA GLY A 266 -6.70 -13.82 12.87
C GLY A 266 -5.19 -13.68 13.07
N ASP A 267 -4.45 -14.79 13.04
CA ASP A 267 -2.98 -14.82 13.15
C ASP A 267 -2.26 -14.48 11.82
N LYS A 268 -2.96 -13.80 10.90
CA LYS A 268 -2.47 -13.41 9.58
C LYS A 268 -2.59 -11.90 9.39
N PRO A 269 -1.68 -11.28 8.62
CA PRO A 269 -1.82 -9.89 8.23
C PRO A 269 -3.08 -9.65 7.39
N LEU A 270 -3.66 -8.45 7.52
CA LEU A 270 -4.77 -7.97 6.71
C LEU A 270 -4.30 -6.83 5.81
N TRP A 271 -4.51 -6.97 4.51
CA TRP A 271 -4.21 -5.96 3.49
C TRP A 271 -5.49 -5.43 2.85
N ILE A 272 -5.56 -4.12 2.67
CA ILE A 272 -6.63 -3.47 1.87
C ILE A 272 -6.09 -3.24 0.46
N THR A 273 -6.37 -4.14 -0.47
CA THR A 273 -5.75 -4.13 -1.81
C THR A 273 -6.40 -3.17 -2.80
N GLU A 274 -7.53 -2.60 -2.43
CA GLU A 274 -8.20 -1.53 -3.17
C GLU A 274 -9.18 -0.77 -2.27
N TYR A 275 -9.06 0.55 -2.19
CA TYR A 275 -10.09 1.43 -1.62
C TYR A 275 -9.85 2.89 -2.06
N GLY A 276 -10.84 3.75 -1.90
CA GLY A 276 -10.75 5.16 -2.27
C GLY A 276 -12.08 5.69 -2.78
N SER A 277 -12.05 6.54 -3.81
CA SER A 277 -13.23 7.18 -4.36
C SER A 277 -13.57 6.66 -5.75
N LEU A 278 -14.64 5.86 -5.84
CA LEU A 278 -15.23 5.44 -7.12
C LEU A 278 -16.31 6.40 -7.62
N MET A 279 -16.68 7.40 -6.83
CA MET A 279 -17.62 8.42 -7.25
C MET A 279 -16.87 9.49 -8.03
N PRO A 280 -17.34 9.91 -9.22
CA PRO A 280 -16.68 10.96 -9.98
C PRO A 280 -16.78 12.30 -9.22
N PHE A 281 -15.86 13.23 -9.51
CA PHE A 281 -15.81 14.51 -8.77
C PHE A 281 -17.11 15.34 -8.88
N THR A 282 -17.93 15.06 -9.90
CA THR A 282 -19.23 15.67 -10.12
C THR A 282 -20.29 15.26 -9.10
N HIS A 283 -20.13 14.10 -8.47
CA HIS A 283 -20.99 13.60 -7.39
C HIS A 283 -20.38 13.90 -6.03
N ILE A 284 -19.07 13.66 -5.89
CA ILE A 284 -18.33 13.94 -4.66
C ILE A 284 -17.19 14.92 -4.95
N PRO A 285 -17.23 16.15 -4.44
CA PRO A 285 -16.16 17.11 -4.63
C PRO A 285 -14.80 16.58 -4.14
N GLU A 286 -13.73 16.94 -4.84
CA GLU A 286 -12.37 16.48 -4.58
C GLU A 286 -11.91 16.68 -3.12
N TYR A 287 -12.30 17.77 -2.47
CA TYR A 287 -11.94 18.03 -1.07
C TYR A 287 -12.46 16.96 -0.10
N LYS A 288 -13.64 16.36 -0.37
CA LYS A 288 -14.18 15.26 0.45
C LYS A 288 -13.39 13.96 0.24
N THR A 289 -12.95 13.71 -0.99
CA THR A 289 -12.04 12.58 -1.28
C THR A 289 -10.72 12.75 -0.53
N ILE A 290 -10.17 13.98 -0.49
CA ILE A 290 -8.95 14.29 0.27
C ILE A 290 -9.18 14.08 1.77
N GLU A 291 -10.24 14.63 2.35
CA GLU A 291 -10.57 14.44 3.78
C GLU A 291 -10.68 12.95 4.13
N TYR A 292 -11.41 12.17 3.33
CA TYR A 292 -11.54 10.74 3.51
C TYR A 292 -10.21 9.98 3.41
N MET A 293 -9.36 10.32 2.43
CA MET A 293 -8.02 9.75 2.28
C MET A 293 -7.15 9.99 3.52
N LEU A 294 -7.12 11.24 4.02
CA LEU A 294 -6.31 11.59 5.19
C LEU A 294 -6.85 10.93 6.47
N ASP A 295 -8.16 10.91 6.65
CA ASP A 295 -8.81 10.27 7.80
C ASP A 295 -8.61 8.74 7.82
N THR A 296 -8.61 8.10 6.66
CA THR A 296 -8.34 6.67 6.53
C THR A 296 -6.87 6.36 6.78
N PHE A 297 -5.91 7.14 6.26
CA PHE A 297 -4.49 6.96 6.58
C PHE A 297 -4.21 7.06 8.09
N ASN A 298 -4.75 8.11 8.74
CA ASN A 298 -4.60 8.28 10.19
C ASN A 298 -5.17 7.10 10.96
N PHE A 299 -6.34 6.58 10.56
CA PHE A 299 -6.91 5.39 11.17
C PHE A 299 -6.03 4.15 10.93
N LEU A 300 -5.65 3.87 9.70
CA LEU A 300 -4.93 2.65 9.33
C LEU A 300 -3.57 2.56 10.01
N LEU A 301 -2.86 3.69 10.17
CA LEU A 301 -1.58 3.73 10.89
C LEU A 301 -1.74 3.57 12.41
N SER A 302 -2.83 4.05 13.00
CA SER A 302 -3.03 4.05 14.47
C SER A 302 -3.88 2.90 15.00
N ALA A 303 -4.64 2.22 14.15
CA ALA A 303 -5.60 1.21 14.56
C ALA A 303 -4.90 -0.04 15.07
N LYS A 304 -4.93 -0.22 16.40
CA LYS A 304 -4.40 -1.38 17.10
C LYS A 304 -5.46 -1.94 18.04
N ASP A 305 -5.54 -3.27 18.16
CA ASP A 305 -6.41 -3.93 19.13
C ASP A 305 -5.74 -5.22 19.64
N PRO A 306 -5.52 -5.38 20.97
CA PRO A 306 -4.79 -6.51 21.51
C PRO A 306 -5.51 -7.86 21.39
N PHE A 307 -6.80 -7.87 21.04
CA PHE A 307 -7.59 -9.08 20.89
C PHE A 307 -7.74 -9.50 19.42
N ILE A 308 -8.02 -8.55 18.52
CA ILE A 308 -8.32 -8.85 17.11
C ILE A 308 -7.24 -8.38 16.12
N GLY A 309 -6.21 -7.68 16.61
CA GLY A 309 -5.09 -7.22 15.82
C GLY A 309 -4.02 -8.30 15.58
N PHE A 310 -3.18 -8.07 14.57
CA PHE A 310 -2.10 -9.00 14.24
C PHE A 310 -0.93 -8.84 15.21
N ALA A 311 -0.81 -9.76 16.17
CA ALA A 311 0.12 -9.63 17.30
C ALA A 311 1.61 -9.47 16.91
N ILE A 312 2.02 -10.00 15.75
CA ILE A 312 3.41 -9.89 15.27
C ILE A 312 3.73 -8.45 14.82
N ASP A 313 2.72 -7.68 14.43
CA ASP A 313 2.83 -6.27 13.99
C ASP A 313 2.17 -5.33 15.00
N ASP A 314 2.61 -5.43 16.26
CA ASP A 314 2.15 -4.60 17.38
C ASP A 314 0.61 -4.46 17.46
N TYR A 315 -0.09 -5.57 17.19
CA TYR A 315 -1.54 -5.64 17.21
C TYR A 315 -2.25 -4.69 16.24
N ARG A 316 -1.59 -4.25 15.16
CA ARG A 316 -2.21 -3.43 14.10
C ARG A 316 -3.34 -4.19 13.42
N LEU A 317 -4.42 -3.45 13.13
CA LEU A 317 -5.57 -3.98 12.41
C LEU A 317 -5.32 -4.11 10.90
N VAL A 318 -4.41 -3.35 10.30
CA VAL A 318 -4.12 -3.44 8.85
C VAL A 318 -2.62 -3.27 8.65
N GLN A 319 -2.02 -4.17 7.87
CA GLN A 319 -0.58 -4.20 7.61
C GLN A 319 -0.19 -3.53 6.30
N LYS A 320 -1.14 -3.34 5.38
CA LYS A 320 -0.88 -2.69 4.10
C LYS A 320 -2.16 -2.21 3.45
N TRP A 321 -2.11 -1.11 2.70
CA TRP A 321 -3.25 -0.63 1.92
C TRP A 321 -2.84 0.00 0.59
N TYR A 322 -3.71 -0.14 -0.41
CA TYR A 322 -3.48 0.31 -1.77
C TYR A 322 -4.59 1.27 -2.18
N TRP A 323 -4.21 2.54 -2.38
CA TRP A 323 -5.15 3.57 -2.79
C TRP A 323 -5.57 3.40 -4.25
N TYR A 324 -6.86 3.54 -4.53
CA TYR A 324 -7.43 3.51 -5.88
C TYR A 324 -7.75 4.94 -6.35
N SER A 325 -7.08 5.47 -7.38
CA SER A 325 -6.08 4.81 -8.24
C SER A 325 -4.93 5.74 -8.59
N LEU A 326 -3.89 5.21 -9.24
CA LEU A 326 -2.77 6.03 -9.72
C LEU A 326 -3.23 7.08 -10.73
N ASN A 327 -3.91 6.66 -11.80
CA ASN A 327 -4.11 7.51 -12.99
C ASN A 327 -5.42 7.24 -13.76
N GLY A 328 -6.50 6.84 -13.09
CA GLY A 328 -7.80 6.72 -13.75
C GLY A 328 -8.39 8.08 -14.17
N ASP A 329 -9.39 8.05 -15.06
CA ASP A 329 -10.12 9.25 -15.44
C ASP A 329 -10.94 9.81 -14.26
N ILE A 330 -10.65 11.05 -13.86
CA ILE A 330 -11.34 11.74 -12.76
C ILE A 330 -12.83 11.98 -13.02
N PHE A 331 -13.25 12.00 -14.28
CA PHE A 331 -14.66 12.11 -14.69
C PHE A 331 -15.41 10.79 -14.50
N ASP A 332 -14.71 9.66 -14.37
CA ASP A 332 -15.28 8.36 -14.01
C ASP A 332 -15.09 8.04 -12.51
N LYS A 333 -13.88 8.23 -11.97
CA LYS A 333 -13.49 7.86 -10.60
C LYS A 333 -12.72 9.00 -9.92
N GLY A 334 -13.25 9.56 -8.83
CA GLY A 334 -12.68 10.74 -8.16
C GLY A 334 -11.42 10.49 -7.32
N GLY A 335 -10.93 9.26 -7.25
CA GLY A 335 -9.76 8.87 -6.43
C GLY A 335 -8.40 8.98 -7.11
N SER A 336 -8.33 9.35 -8.39
CA SER A 336 -7.06 9.30 -9.14
C SER A 336 -6.01 10.29 -8.65
N LEU A 337 -4.75 9.86 -8.49
CA LEU A 337 -3.63 10.72 -8.10
C LEU A 337 -3.10 11.57 -9.27
N TYR A 338 -3.18 11.04 -10.49
CA TYR A 338 -2.90 11.72 -11.74
C TYR A 338 -4.11 11.67 -12.64
N ASN A 339 -4.29 12.70 -13.46
CA ASN A 339 -5.29 12.70 -14.53
C ASN A 339 -4.65 12.14 -15.81
N SER A 340 -5.08 10.97 -16.28
CA SER A 340 -4.56 10.33 -17.50
C SER A 340 -4.65 11.21 -18.74
N ASP A 341 -5.64 12.08 -18.82
CA ASP A 341 -5.91 12.87 -20.02
C ASP A 341 -5.07 14.15 -20.08
N LEU A 342 -4.67 14.67 -18.93
CA LEU A 342 -3.92 15.92 -18.81
C LEU A 342 -2.46 15.71 -18.40
N ILE A 343 -2.09 14.51 -17.95
CA ILE A 343 -0.76 14.19 -17.39
C ILE A 343 -0.40 15.18 -16.26
N GLU A 344 -1.41 15.55 -15.48
CA GLU A 344 -1.28 16.48 -14.37
C GLU A 344 -1.62 15.76 -13.06
N GLU A 345 -0.82 16.04 -12.03
CA GLU A 345 -1.10 15.63 -10.65
C GLU A 345 -2.42 16.29 -10.18
N THR A 346 -3.33 15.49 -9.63
CA THR A 346 -4.59 15.97 -9.05
C THR A 346 -4.36 16.56 -7.66
N SER A 347 -5.35 17.25 -7.08
CA SER A 347 -5.24 17.70 -5.69
C SER A 347 -5.21 16.50 -4.74
N VAL A 348 -5.88 15.39 -5.09
CA VAL A 348 -5.77 14.11 -4.38
C VAL A 348 -4.33 13.60 -4.41
N GLY A 349 -3.70 13.54 -5.59
CA GLY A 349 -2.28 13.16 -5.77
C GLY A 349 -1.32 13.97 -4.93
N ARG A 350 -1.47 15.29 -4.98
CA ARG A 350 -0.67 16.22 -4.17
C ARG A 350 -0.80 15.94 -2.68
N ASN A 351 -2.01 15.79 -2.17
CA ASN A 351 -2.25 15.51 -0.75
C ASN A 351 -1.80 14.10 -0.37
N PHE A 352 -1.91 13.13 -1.27
CA PHE A 352 -1.41 11.77 -1.07
C PHE A 352 0.10 11.82 -0.82
N ARG A 353 0.90 12.45 -1.68
CA ARG A 353 2.36 12.52 -1.48
C ARG A 353 2.80 13.42 -0.33
N GLN A 354 2.02 14.46 -0.02
CA GLN A 354 2.33 15.43 1.04
C GLN A 354 1.85 14.98 2.42
N TYR A 355 1.11 13.86 2.49
CA TYR A 355 0.67 13.33 3.77
C TYR A 355 1.88 13.00 4.65
N ASN A 356 1.92 13.66 5.81
CA ASN A 356 2.86 13.39 6.88
C ASN A 356 2.05 12.93 8.09
N ALA A 357 2.35 11.73 8.59
CA ALA A 357 1.67 11.16 9.73
C ALA A 357 2.04 11.90 11.01
N ASP A 358 1.17 11.83 12.02
CA ASP A 358 1.54 12.24 13.37
C ASP A 358 2.68 11.35 13.89
N SER A 359 3.76 11.96 14.36
CA SER A 359 4.93 11.28 14.94
C SER A 359 4.58 10.31 16.08
N THR A 360 3.42 10.47 16.72
CA THR A 360 2.96 9.57 17.79
C THR A 360 2.35 8.27 17.29
N ILE A 361 2.07 8.17 15.99
CA ILE A 361 1.39 7.03 15.36
C ILE A 361 2.39 6.12 14.62
N VAL A 362 3.49 6.70 14.14
CA VAL A 362 4.51 6.02 13.34
C VAL A 362 5.74 5.71 14.18
N ASP A 363 6.34 4.54 13.92
CA ASP A 363 7.59 4.18 14.57
C ASP A 363 8.75 4.97 13.93
N GLU A 364 9.55 5.61 14.77
CA GLU A 364 10.74 6.35 14.34
C GLU A 364 11.78 5.38 13.78
N LYS A 365 12.09 5.52 12.49
CA LYS A 365 13.16 4.80 11.80
C LYS A 365 14.24 5.77 11.42
N ALA A 366 15.48 5.39 11.69
CA ALA A 366 16.63 6.12 11.23
C ALA A 366 16.66 6.14 9.67
N PRO A 367 16.84 7.30 9.03
CA PRO A 367 16.85 7.42 7.57
C PRO A 367 18.18 6.93 6.96
N ASP A 368 18.17 6.68 5.65
CA ASP A 368 19.37 6.44 4.82
C ASP A 368 19.36 7.46 3.67
N PHE A 369 20.04 8.59 3.82
CA PHE A 369 19.99 9.67 2.85
C PHE A 369 21.13 9.61 1.84
N GLU A 370 20.78 9.49 0.57
CA GLU A 370 21.72 9.51 -0.55
C GLU A 370 21.41 10.70 -1.48
N PRO A 371 22.36 11.62 -1.74
CA PRO A 371 22.21 12.59 -2.81
C PRO A 371 22.32 11.89 -4.17
N ILE A 372 21.28 11.96 -4.99
CA ILE A 372 21.16 11.19 -6.24
C ILE A 372 21.61 12.01 -7.46
N SER A 373 21.16 13.26 -7.55
CA SER A 373 21.36 14.08 -8.75
C SER A 373 21.18 15.57 -8.50
N VAL A 374 21.82 16.39 -9.33
CA VAL A 374 21.47 17.80 -9.49
C VAL A 374 20.45 17.91 -10.61
N GLU A 375 19.21 18.26 -10.27
CA GLU A 375 18.10 18.36 -11.23
C GLU A 375 18.23 19.60 -12.11
N SER A 376 18.70 20.71 -11.55
CA SER A 376 18.90 21.94 -12.32
C SER A 376 19.87 22.90 -11.64
N ILE A 377 20.54 23.73 -12.46
CA ILE A 377 21.32 24.89 -12.04
C ILE A 377 20.85 26.06 -12.89
N SER A 378 20.16 27.02 -12.28
CA SER A 378 19.51 28.12 -13.00
C SER A 378 20.06 29.47 -12.53
N PRO A 379 20.57 30.34 -13.44
CA PRO A 379 20.94 31.70 -13.07
C PRO A 379 19.68 32.47 -12.67
N ILE A 380 19.69 33.09 -11.49
CA ILE A 380 18.57 33.87 -10.98
C ILE A 380 18.86 35.38 -10.99
N ARG A 381 20.13 35.78 -10.91
CA ARG A 381 20.50 37.21 -10.88
C ARG A 381 21.91 37.44 -11.43
N TYR A 382 22.08 38.44 -12.29
CA TYR A 382 23.40 38.91 -12.77
C TYR A 382 23.73 40.28 -12.18
N SER A 383 24.96 40.44 -11.70
CA SER A 383 25.52 41.72 -11.25
C SER A 383 26.42 42.33 -12.33
N SER A 384 26.00 43.46 -12.90
CA SER A 384 26.81 44.21 -13.87
C SER A 384 28.02 44.90 -13.27
N GLU A 385 28.01 45.17 -11.96
CA GLU A 385 29.12 45.81 -11.24
C GLU A 385 30.27 44.84 -11.01
N THR A 386 29.94 43.60 -10.63
CA THR A 386 30.94 42.60 -10.26
C THR A 386 31.18 41.56 -11.35
N GLY A 387 30.32 41.50 -12.38
CA GLY A 387 30.37 40.45 -13.42
C GLY A 387 30.02 39.05 -12.89
N LYS A 388 29.34 38.96 -11.75
CA LYS A 388 29.03 37.71 -11.05
C LYS A 388 27.55 37.36 -11.14
N VAL A 389 27.23 36.07 -10.95
CA VAL A 389 25.89 35.51 -11.08
C VAL A 389 25.50 34.75 -9.82
N ASP A 390 24.24 34.88 -9.43
CA ASP A 390 23.61 34.07 -8.39
C ASP A 390 22.83 32.95 -9.07
N TYR A 391 22.89 31.74 -8.52
CA TYR A 391 22.29 30.52 -9.05
C TYR A 391 21.34 29.88 -8.04
N LEU A 392 20.23 29.33 -8.54
CA LEU A 392 19.41 28.36 -7.84
C LEU A 392 19.82 26.96 -8.30
N VAL A 393 20.24 26.12 -7.36
CA VAL A 393 20.54 24.70 -7.57
C VAL A 393 19.44 23.87 -6.93
N ILE A 394 18.93 22.89 -7.68
CA ILE A 394 17.95 21.92 -7.18
C ILE A 394 18.61 20.55 -7.14
N ILE A 395 18.62 19.94 -5.96
CA ILE A 395 19.26 18.64 -5.72
C ILE A 395 18.19 17.64 -5.28
N ARG A 396 18.28 16.43 -5.82
CA ARG A 396 17.45 15.28 -5.44
C ARG A 396 18.21 14.43 -4.42
N VAL A 397 17.51 14.10 -3.34
CA VAL A 397 18.00 13.23 -2.26
C VAL A 397 17.01 12.09 -2.09
N ARG A 398 17.50 10.86 -2.00
CA ARG A 398 16.70 9.67 -1.73
C ARG A 398 16.81 9.30 -0.27
N ASN A 399 15.71 8.89 0.34
CA ASN A 399 15.74 8.05 1.54
C ASN A 399 15.62 6.59 1.11
N GLN A 400 16.61 5.75 1.37
CA GLN A 400 16.56 4.32 1.02
C GLN A 400 15.78 3.47 2.04
N VAL A 401 15.46 4.04 3.21
CA VAL A 401 14.72 3.32 4.26
C VAL A 401 13.21 3.47 4.04
N SER A 402 12.51 2.34 4.15
CA SER A 402 11.04 2.29 4.06
C SER A 402 10.41 2.57 5.43
N ALA A 403 9.69 3.69 5.55
CA ALA A 403 9.00 4.12 6.76
C ALA A 403 7.68 4.84 6.44
N ASP A 404 6.70 4.82 7.33
CA ASP A 404 5.41 5.50 7.12
C ASP A 404 5.42 7.01 7.40
N HIS A 405 6.59 7.60 7.56
CA HIS A 405 6.78 9.02 7.79
C HIS A 405 7.77 9.62 6.80
N SER A 406 7.63 10.92 6.57
CA SER A 406 8.64 11.72 5.87
C SER A 406 9.82 12.01 6.79
N SER A 407 11.02 12.09 6.24
CA SER A 407 12.23 12.43 7.01
C SER A 407 12.84 13.72 6.48
N ASP A 408 13.21 14.62 7.40
CA ASP A 408 13.87 15.87 7.07
C ASP A 408 15.38 15.67 6.94
N PHE A 409 15.98 16.36 5.97
CA PHE A 409 17.43 16.33 5.74
C PHE A 409 17.99 17.74 5.56
N GLU A 410 19.23 17.91 5.99
CA GLU A 410 20.07 19.06 5.68
C GLU A 410 21.01 18.71 4.54
N ILE A 411 21.32 19.69 3.70
CA ILE A 411 22.23 19.53 2.57
C ILE A 411 23.21 20.68 2.49
N ASN A 412 24.47 20.34 2.26
CA ASN A 412 25.58 21.28 2.12
C ASN A 412 26.28 21.06 0.78
N LEU A 413 26.57 22.17 0.11
CA LEU A 413 27.26 22.19 -1.17
C LEU A 413 28.64 22.80 -1.00
N PHE A 414 29.67 22.09 -1.41
CA PHE A 414 31.07 22.49 -1.32
C PHE A 414 31.71 22.61 -2.71
N ASP A 415 32.74 23.44 -2.81
CA ASP A 415 33.64 23.47 -3.97
C ASP A 415 34.70 22.36 -3.91
N GLU A 416 35.58 22.31 -4.91
CA GLU A 416 36.63 21.30 -5.06
C GLU A 416 37.76 21.35 -4.01
N VAL A 417 37.78 22.40 -3.17
CA VAL A 417 38.73 22.56 -2.06
C VAL A 417 38.02 22.61 -0.70
N ASP A 418 36.81 22.07 -0.63
CA ASP A 418 35.96 21.94 0.56
C ASP A 418 35.49 23.27 1.20
N ASN A 419 35.40 24.36 0.43
CA ASN A 419 34.70 25.56 0.91
C ASN A 419 33.19 25.40 0.76
N LEU A 420 32.45 25.69 1.82
CA LEU A 420 30.99 25.71 1.80
C LEU A 420 30.48 26.85 0.90
N LEU A 421 29.76 26.50 -0.17
CA LEU A 421 29.12 27.41 -1.11
C LEU A 421 27.69 27.78 -0.72
N SER A 422 26.92 26.80 -0.24
CA SER A 422 25.51 26.97 0.14
C SER A 422 25.04 25.84 1.03
N SER A 423 24.01 26.10 1.82
CA SER A 423 23.32 25.11 2.66
C SER A 423 21.82 25.26 2.49
N GLY A 424 21.09 24.18 2.72
CA GLY A 424 19.64 24.15 2.67
C GLY A 424 19.09 22.90 3.32
N SER A 425 17.80 22.70 3.15
CA SER A 425 17.11 21.53 3.66
C SER A 425 16.05 21.06 2.68
N GLY A 426 15.58 19.83 2.89
CA GLY A 426 14.45 19.25 2.22
C GLY A 426 13.81 18.17 3.07
N THR A 427 12.78 17.56 2.51
CA THR A 427 12.00 16.49 3.15
C THR A 427 11.80 15.40 2.11
N THR A 428 12.04 14.14 2.47
CA THR A 428 11.69 12.99 1.62
C THR A 428 10.26 12.56 1.86
N VAL A 429 9.64 11.92 0.86
CA VAL A 429 8.33 11.26 1.06
C VAL A 429 8.50 9.98 1.89
N ARG A 430 7.39 9.43 2.38
CA ARG A 430 7.34 8.14 3.08
C ARG A 430 7.82 6.99 2.17
N CYS A 431 8.07 5.81 2.73
CA CYS A 431 8.20 4.53 2.03
C CYS A 431 9.38 4.36 1.08
N ALA A 432 10.55 4.91 1.43
CA ALA A 432 11.73 5.02 0.59
C ALA A 432 11.43 5.78 -0.71
N GLY A 433 11.83 7.04 -0.77
CA GLY A 433 11.49 7.91 -1.87
C GLY A 433 12.35 9.16 -1.93
N ASP A 434 12.07 9.99 -2.92
CA ASP A 434 12.91 11.13 -3.24
C ASP A 434 12.33 12.43 -2.66
N GLY A 435 13.22 13.29 -2.19
CA GLY A 435 12.97 14.66 -1.78
C GLY A 435 13.83 15.62 -2.59
N LEU A 436 13.40 16.89 -2.66
CA LEU A 436 14.15 17.95 -3.35
C LEU A 436 14.60 19.01 -2.35
N ALA A 437 15.85 19.44 -2.46
CA ALA A 437 16.37 20.61 -1.77
C ALA A 437 16.75 21.72 -2.75
N ARG A 438 16.57 22.96 -2.28
CA ARG A 438 16.86 24.18 -3.05
C ARG A 438 18.00 24.94 -2.39
N LEU A 439 19.04 25.20 -3.16
CA LEU A 439 20.24 25.90 -2.71
C LEU A 439 20.45 27.18 -3.51
N PHE A 440 20.85 28.24 -2.81
CA PHE A 440 21.17 29.53 -3.42
C PHE A 440 22.67 29.76 -3.33
N ILE A 441 23.34 29.77 -4.48
CA ILE A 441 24.76 30.09 -4.58
C ILE A 441 24.85 31.53 -5.08
N SER A 442 25.63 32.36 -4.40
CA SER A 442 25.75 33.78 -4.76
C SER A 442 27.13 34.13 -5.26
N ALA A 443 27.21 35.17 -6.09
CA ALA A 443 28.45 35.83 -6.45
C ALA A 443 29.49 34.91 -7.13
N ILE A 444 29.04 33.96 -7.97
CA ILE A 444 29.90 33.08 -8.78
C ILE A 444 30.39 33.84 -10.03
N PRO A 445 31.70 33.81 -10.36
CA PRO A 445 32.21 34.30 -11.64
C PRO A 445 31.58 33.54 -12.82
N GLY A 446 31.03 34.25 -13.81
CA GLY A 446 30.25 33.66 -14.92
C GLY A 446 31.02 32.81 -15.96
N THR A 447 32.13 32.19 -15.57
CA THR A 447 32.96 31.27 -16.37
C THR A 447 33.74 30.26 -15.50
N GLU A 448 33.36 30.08 -14.23
CA GLU A 448 34.08 29.19 -13.32
C GLU A 448 33.71 27.72 -13.60
N ILE A 449 34.73 26.87 -13.67
CA ILE A 449 34.61 25.42 -13.71
C ILE A 449 34.96 24.93 -12.31
N THR A 450 34.00 24.32 -11.62
CA THR A 450 34.23 23.77 -10.28
C THR A 450 33.65 22.38 -10.21
N ASN A 451 34.37 21.44 -9.60
CA ASN A 451 33.74 20.24 -9.08
C ASN A 451 32.93 20.61 -7.84
N LEU A 452 31.70 20.11 -7.76
CA LEU A 452 30.84 20.33 -6.62
C LEU A 452 30.77 19.05 -5.80
N ASN A 453 30.94 19.17 -4.50
CA ASN A 453 30.72 18.08 -3.56
C ASN A 453 29.44 18.35 -2.78
N ILE A 454 28.51 17.40 -2.83
CA ILE A 454 27.22 17.48 -2.15
C ILE A 454 27.29 16.56 -0.95
N VAL A 455 26.98 17.07 0.24
CA VAL A 455 26.90 16.27 1.46
C VAL A 455 25.52 16.42 2.07
N VAL A 456 24.86 15.30 2.36
CA VAL A 456 23.56 15.25 3.03
C VAL A 456 23.71 14.70 4.44
N SER A 457 22.94 15.24 5.37
CA SER A 457 22.86 14.74 6.74
C SER A 457 21.42 14.76 7.21
N SER A 458 21.06 13.79 8.05
CA SER A 458 19.76 13.78 8.70
C SER A 458 19.63 14.91 9.73
N ALA A 459 18.44 15.52 9.80
CA ALA A 459 18.13 16.57 10.78
C ALA A 459 17.78 16.02 12.17
N ASP A 460 17.20 14.81 12.23
CA ASP A 460 16.56 14.29 13.44
C ASP A 460 17.29 13.07 14.03
N LEU A 461 17.44 12.00 13.25
CA LEU A 461 18.02 10.72 13.67
C LEU A 461 19.34 10.43 12.94
N PRO A 462 20.31 9.73 13.54
CA PRO A 462 21.53 9.34 12.84
C PRO A 462 21.23 8.54 11.57
N ASP A 463 21.89 8.89 10.47
CA ASP A 463 21.80 8.17 9.20
C ASP A 463 22.34 6.74 9.34
N VAL A 464 21.61 5.74 8.84
CA VAL A 464 22.01 4.32 8.96
C VAL A 464 23.16 3.95 8.03
N ASN A 465 23.44 4.72 6.97
CA ASN A 465 24.46 4.42 5.98
C ASN A 465 25.26 5.66 5.55
N PHE A 466 25.99 6.26 6.50
CA PHE A 466 26.78 7.48 6.26
C PHE A 466 27.79 7.43 5.08
N GLU A 467 28.12 6.26 4.52
CA GLU A 467 29.06 6.08 3.41
C GLU A 467 28.49 6.57 2.06
N ASN A 468 27.17 6.66 1.91
CA ASN A 468 26.52 7.16 0.68
C ASN A 468 26.07 8.63 0.79
N ASN A 469 26.32 9.30 1.92
CA ASN A 469 25.87 10.67 2.18
C ASN A 469 26.59 11.76 1.37
N SER A 470 27.48 11.38 0.45
CA SER A 470 28.22 12.34 -0.39
C SER A 470 28.18 11.97 -1.86
N LEU A 471 27.95 12.96 -2.71
CA LEU A 471 28.01 12.84 -4.16
C LEU A 471 28.95 13.90 -4.71
N ILE A 472 30.03 13.45 -5.37
CA ILE A 472 30.89 14.31 -6.17
C ILE A 472 30.27 14.44 -7.55
N PHE A 473 29.99 15.67 -7.96
CA PHE A 473 29.40 15.96 -9.25
C PHE A 473 30.38 15.56 -10.38
N PRO A 474 29.99 14.64 -11.29
CA PRO A 474 30.95 13.98 -12.19
C PRO A 474 31.38 14.83 -13.39
N ASN A 475 30.71 15.95 -13.67
CA ASN A 475 30.99 16.83 -14.81
C ASN A 475 31.32 18.25 -14.34
N GLU A 476 32.21 18.94 -15.07
CA GLU A 476 32.46 20.37 -14.90
C GLU A 476 31.14 21.15 -15.00
N THR A 477 30.76 21.87 -13.94
CA THR A 477 29.55 22.71 -13.96
C THR A 477 29.84 24.00 -14.73
N ILE A 478 29.22 24.15 -15.91
CA ILE A 478 29.27 25.42 -16.65
C ILE A 478 28.13 26.31 -16.15
N PHE A 479 28.50 27.34 -15.41
CA PHE A 479 27.61 28.40 -14.99
C PHE A 479 27.28 29.30 -16.20
N ASP A 480 26.27 28.91 -16.99
CA ASP A 480 25.80 29.73 -18.11
C ASP A 480 25.28 31.09 -17.60
N GLY A 481 25.74 32.18 -18.21
CA GLY A 481 25.26 33.52 -17.89
C GLY A 481 23.81 33.73 -18.35
N LEU A 482 23.08 34.65 -17.71
CA LEU A 482 21.77 35.10 -18.22
C LEU A 482 21.91 35.53 -19.69
N PRO A 483 20.97 35.17 -20.60
CA PRO A 483 21.04 35.60 -21.99
C PRO A 483 21.17 37.11 -22.02
N LYS A 484 22.29 37.62 -22.56
CA LYS A 484 22.47 39.04 -22.81
C LYS A 484 21.36 39.43 -23.79
N LEU A 485 20.35 40.15 -23.32
CA LEU A 485 19.45 40.91 -24.19
C LEU A 485 20.33 41.93 -24.92
N VAL A 486 20.80 41.56 -26.11
CA VAL A 486 21.51 42.48 -26.99
C VAL A 486 20.44 43.45 -27.49
N PHE A 487 20.39 44.62 -26.86
CA PHE A 487 19.65 45.75 -27.41
C PHE A 487 20.35 46.12 -28.72
N VAL A 488 19.78 45.71 -29.86
CA VAL A 488 20.24 46.19 -31.17
C VAL A 488 19.60 47.56 -31.37
N PRO A 489 20.34 48.68 -31.26
CA PRO A 489 19.76 49.97 -31.60
C PRO A 489 19.37 49.94 -33.08
N LEU A 490 18.09 50.18 -33.37
CA LEU A 490 17.61 50.44 -34.72
C LEU A 490 18.34 51.68 -35.25
N LEU A 491 19.36 51.49 -36.09
CA LEU A 491 19.92 52.55 -36.91
C LEU A 491 18.90 52.86 -38.00
N THR A 492 18.03 53.83 -37.75
CA THR A 492 17.23 54.48 -38.79
C THR A 492 18.16 55.29 -39.69
N LYS A 493 18.20 54.97 -40.98
CA LYS A 493 18.63 55.90 -42.03
C LYS A 493 17.42 56.46 -42.74
#